data_AF-A0A523JVS3-F1
#
_entry.id   AF-A0A523JVS3-F1
#
_cell.length_a   1.000
_cell.length_b   1.000
_cell.length_c   1.000
_cell.angle_alpha   90.00
_cell.angle_beta   90.00
_cell.angle_gamma   90.00
#
_symmetry.space_group_name_H-M   'P 1'
#
loop_
_entity.id
_entity.type
_entity.pdbx_description
1 polymer ?
#
loop_
_entity_poly.entity_id
_entity_poly.type
_entity_poly.pdbx_seq_one_letter_code
_entity_poly.pdbx_strand_id
1 'polypeptide(L)'
;MITIKVLLMFAILVAGAAGGAFPLYRHRALDSDRLLGWGNAFAAGVFLGAGLIHMLPDADAAWVALGWSYPMAFLMAALAFVLMLLIEHVLLPDDAHQMVHAPSGERFAHVTEHSHGGVAAYAVVTTLAVHSFLAGLALGAEPELSGALVIFLAILAHKSTAGFALGVSLVRNQIPSRLAWGLLGLFVAATPVGILVGTLLGEVLEGTDQLMFEATFLSLAAGTFAYVATLDILRDEFSEPGRRWSKWSLVAAGTAFMGVLALWA
;
A
#
# COMPACT_ATOMS: atom_id res chain seq x y z
N MET A 1 0.00 -20.21 -17.22
CA MET A 1 -0.23 -19.20 -16.15
C MET A 1 1.07 -18.71 -15.52
N ILE A 2 1.97 -19.57 -15.06
CA ILE A 2 3.22 -19.17 -14.36
C ILE A 2 4.05 -18.14 -15.15
N THR A 3 4.33 -18.37 -16.43
CA THR A 3 5.11 -17.43 -17.26
C THR A 3 4.50 -16.04 -17.31
N ILE A 4 3.17 -15.95 -17.39
CA ILE A 4 2.46 -14.67 -17.38
C ILE A 4 2.64 -13.99 -16.01
N LYS A 5 2.39 -14.70 -14.91
CA LYS A 5 2.57 -14.18 -13.54
C LYS A 5 3.99 -13.65 -13.30
N VAL A 6 5.01 -14.32 -13.85
CA VAL A 6 6.41 -13.84 -13.80
C VAL A 6 6.59 -12.52 -14.57
N LEU A 7 6.01 -12.38 -15.76
CA LEU A 7 6.07 -11.12 -16.51
C LEU A 7 5.35 -9.97 -15.77
N LEU A 8 4.16 -10.24 -15.23
CA LEU A 8 3.39 -9.29 -14.43
C LEU A 8 4.18 -8.84 -13.19
N MET A 9 4.81 -9.81 -12.50
CA MET A 9 5.69 -9.57 -11.36
C MET A 9 6.84 -8.60 -11.70
N PHE A 10 7.54 -8.81 -12.83
CA PHE A 10 8.61 -7.91 -13.26
C PHE A 10 8.09 -6.50 -13.56
N ALA A 11 6.94 -6.38 -14.22
CA ALA A 11 6.33 -5.09 -14.50
C ALA A 11 5.96 -4.33 -13.21
N ILE A 12 5.36 -5.01 -12.22
CA ILE A 12 5.04 -4.43 -10.90
C ILE A 12 6.31 -3.99 -10.18
N LEU A 13 7.35 -4.82 -10.18
CA LEU A 13 8.64 -4.51 -9.55
C LEU A 13 9.24 -3.22 -10.14
N VAL A 14 9.29 -3.13 -11.47
CA VAL A 14 9.83 -1.96 -12.18
C VAL A 14 9.00 -0.71 -11.88
N ALA A 15 7.68 -0.81 -11.94
CA ALA A 15 6.79 0.33 -11.66
C ALA A 15 6.91 0.84 -10.22
N GLY A 16 6.95 -0.07 -9.24
CA GLY A 16 7.16 0.28 -7.83
C GLY A 16 8.53 0.91 -7.58
N ALA A 17 9.58 0.34 -8.18
CA ALA A 17 10.94 0.89 -8.08
C ALA A 17 11.04 2.27 -8.72
N ALA A 18 10.47 2.47 -9.92
CA ALA A 18 10.46 3.75 -10.60
C ALA A 18 9.71 4.82 -9.78
N GLY A 19 8.53 4.46 -9.23
CA GLY A 19 7.74 5.35 -8.38
C GLY A 19 8.50 5.83 -7.15
N GLY A 20 9.15 4.92 -6.42
CA GLY A 20 9.90 5.28 -5.20
C GLY A 20 11.29 5.84 -5.42
N ALA A 21 11.95 5.49 -6.53
CA ALA A 21 13.22 6.09 -6.93
C ALA A 21 13.07 7.56 -7.33
N PHE A 22 11.90 7.96 -7.85
CA PHE A 22 11.66 9.30 -8.36
C PHE A 22 11.90 10.40 -7.31
N PRO A 23 11.28 10.36 -6.10
CA PRO A 23 11.59 11.32 -5.04
C PRO A 23 13.06 11.27 -4.59
N LEU A 24 13.63 10.06 -4.47
CA LEU A 24 15.01 9.87 -3.98
C LEU A 24 16.06 10.50 -4.91
N TYR A 25 15.88 10.42 -6.24
CA TYR A 25 16.80 11.04 -7.19
C TYR A 25 16.59 12.55 -7.35
N ARG A 26 15.34 13.01 -7.28
CA ARG A 26 14.97 14.41 -7.53
C ARG A 26 14.94 15.28 -6.27
N HIS A 27 15.29 14.76 -5.09
CA HIS A 27 15.18 15.49 -3.81
C HIS A 27 15.93 16.84 -3.77
N ARG A 28 17.03 17.01 -4.52
CA ARG A 28 17.76 18.31 -4.62
C ARG A 28 17.19 19.29 -5.66
N ALA A 29 16.41 18.80 -6.61
CA ALA A 29 15.77 19.62 -7.66
C ALA A 29 14.32 19.97 -7.30
N LEU A 30 13.71 19.23 -6.38
CA LEU A 30 12.36 19.47 -5.87
C LEU A 30 12.42 20.45 -4.71
N ASP A 31 12.64 21.72 -5.03
CA ASP A 31 12.55 22.86 -4.11
C ASP A 31 11.10 23.18 -3.69
N SER A 32 10.22 22.17 -3.62
CA SER A 32 8.83 22.40 -3.28
C SER A 32 8.23 21.22 -2.53
N ASP A 33 8.12 21.36 -1.22
CA ASP A 33 7.22 20.57 -0.37
C ASP A 33 5.81 20.43 -0.98
N ARG A 34 5.43 21.42 -1.81
CA ARG A 34 4.16 21.46 -2.55
C ARG A 34 3.98 20.29 -3.52
N LEU A 35 4.95 20.00 -4.38
CA LEU A 35 4.82 18.91 -5.36
C LEU A 35 4.79 17.55 -4.68
N LEU A 36 5.56 17.39 -3.60
CA LEU A 36 5.58 16.17 -2.80
C LEU A 36 4.24 15.95 -2.08
N GLY A 37 3.70 16.99 -1.42
CA GLY A 37 2.40 16.92 -0.75
C GLY A 37 1.23 16.69 -1.71
N TRP A 38 1.26 17.29 -2.90
CA TRP A 38 0.27 17.03 -3.94
C TRP A 38 0.29 15.58 -4.44
N GLY A 39 1.48 15.03 -4.66
CA GLY A 39 1.62 13.63 -5.01
C GLY A 39 1.14 12.69 -3.90
N ASN A 40 1.43 13.00 -2.63
CA ASN A 40 0.90 12.24 -1.49
C ASN A 40 -0.63 12.31 -1.40
N ALA A 41 -1.23 13.49 -1.58
CA ALA A 41 -2.68 13.65 -1.58
C ALA A 41 -3.34 12.82 -2.68
N PHE A 42 -2.77 12.81 -3.89
CA PHE A 42 -3.23 11.94 -4.96
C PHE A 42 -3.07 10.45 -4.61
N ALA A 43 -1.91 10.04 -4.09
CA ALA A 43 -1.66 8.66 -3.66
C ALA A 43 -2.65 8.19 -2.58
N ALA A 44 -2.98 9.03 -1.59
CA ALA A 44 -4.01 8.73 -0.60
C ALA A 44 -5.37 8.40 -1.25
N GLY A 45 -5.78 9.20 -2.24
CA GLY A 45 -6.99 8.95 -3.01
C GLY A 45 -6.95 7.61 -3.74
N VAL A 46 -5.81 7.29 -4.35
CA VAL A 46 -5.58 6.01 -5.04
C VAL A 46 -5.67 4.83 -4.05
N PHE A 47 -5.06 4.91 -2.87
CA PHE A 47 -5.16 3.83 -1.88
C PHE A 47 -6.59 3.63 -1.39
N LEU A 48 -7.31 4.73 -1.14
CA LEU A 48 -8.70 4.67 -0.71
C LEU A 48 -9.60 4.03 -1.77
N GLY A 49 -9.42 4.40 -3.05
CA GLY A 49 -10.13 3.79 -4.16
C GLY A 49 -9.74 2.33 -4.39
N ALA A 50 -8.45 2.00 -4.31
CA ALA A 50 -7.98 0.62 -4.44
C ALA A 50 -8.56 -0.30 -3.37
N GLY A 51 -8.56 0.15 -2.10
CA GLY A 51 -9.13 -0.62 -1.01
C GLY A 51 -10.65 -0.76 -1.11
N LEU A 52 -11.38 0.36 -1.21
CA LEU A 52 -12.84 0.37 -1.06
C LEU A 52 -13.62 0.07 -2.34
N ILE A 53 -13.10 0.46 -3.51
CA ILE A 53 -13.85 0.39 -4.78
C ILE A 53 -13.44 -0.85 -5.59
N HIS A 54 -12.22 -1.37 -5.37
CA HIS A 54 -11.70 -2.48 -6.15
C HIS A 54 -11.53 -3.75 -5.32
N MET A 55 -10.62 -3.75 -4.34
CA MET A 55 -10.27 -4.98 -3.61
C MET A 55 -11.40 -5.49 -2.73
N LEU A 56 -12.12 -4.59 -2.04
CA LEU A 56 -13.17 -5.00 -1.11
C LEU A 56 -14.40 -5.61 -1.83
N PRO A 57 -14.94 -5.02 -2.93
CA PRO A 57 -16.00 -5.65 -3.71
C PRO A 57 -15.58 -6.99 -4.33
N ASP A 58 -14.38 -7.10 -4.88
CA ASP A 58 -13.87 -8.34 -5.48
C ASP A 58 -13.76 -9.45 -4.41
N ALA A 59 -13.28 -9.10 -3.21
CA ALA A 59 -13.25 -10.03 -2.09
C ALA A 59 -14.66 -10.46 -1.65
N ASP A 60 -15.61 -9.53 -1.62
CA ASP A 60 -17.01 -9.84 -1.27
C ASP A 60 -17.65 -10.77 -2.29
N ALA A 61 -17.43 -10.53 -3.58
CA ALA A 61 -17.89 -11.42 -4.64
C ALA A 61 -17.33 -12.84 -4.49
N ALA A 62 -16.04 -12.98 -4.14
CA ALA A 62 -15.42 -14.28 -3.89
C ALA A 62 -16.02 -14.98 -2.67
N TRP A 63 -16.27 -14.28 -1.56
CA TRP A 63 -16.94 -14.84 -0.38
C TRP A 63 -18.39 -15.26 -0.65
N VAL A 64 -19.14 -14.46 -1.43
CA VAL A 64 -20.50 -14.80 -1.85
C VAL A 64 -20.49 -16.04 -2.76
N ALA A 65 -19.53 -16.15 -3.67
CA ALA A 65 -19.35 -17.32 -4.53
C ALA A 65 -19.04 -18.61 -3.74
N LEU A 66 -18.38 -18.48 -2.58
CA LEU A 66 -18.17 -19.58 -1.62
C LEU A 66 -19.42 -19.92 -0.80
N GLY A 67 -20.54 -19.22 -1.00
CA GLY A 67 -21.81 -19.47 -0.30
C GLY A 67 -21.94 -18.77 1.05
N TRP A 68 -21.05 -17.83 1.37
CA TRP A 68 -21.16 -17.04 2.60
C TRP A 68 -22.14 -15.87 2.40
N SER A 69 -23.25 -15.90 3.13
CA SER A 69 -24.22 -14.78 3.18
C SER A 69 -23.84 -13.70 4.19
N TYR A 70 -22.93 -14.03 5.11
CA TYR A 70 -22.35 -13.08 6.06
C TYR A 70 -21.23 -12.28 5.38
N PRO A 71 -21.12 -10.95 5.61
CA PRO A 71 -20.16 -10.06 4.94
C PRO A 71 -18.71 -10.30 5.41
N MET A 72 -18.14 -11.46 5.07
CA MET A 72 -16.82 -11.90 5.49
C MET A 72 -15.71 -10.96 5.00
N ALA A 73 -15.83 -10.44 3.76
CA ALA A 73 -14.87 -9.48 3.21
C ALA A 73 -14.73 -8.25 4.11
N PHE A 74 -15.87 -7.65 4.46
CA PHE A 74 -15.93 -6.45 5.29
C PHE A 74 -15.44 -6.72 6.72
N LEU A 75 -15.80 -7.87 7.30
CA LEU A 75 -15.31 -8.26 8.63
C LEU A 75 -13.77 -8.36 8.62
N MET A 76 -13.22 -9.09 7.66
CA MET A 76 -11.77 -9.32 7.57
C MET A 76 -11.01 -8.01 7.28
N ALA A 77 -11.55 -7.15 6.42
CA ALA A 77 -11.00 -5.82 6.18
C ALA A 77 -11.01 -4.94 7.44
N ALA A 78 -12.12 -4.95 8.19
CA ALA A 78 -12.22 -4.22 9.46
C ALA A 78 -11.24 -4.76 10.51
N LEU A 79 -11.10 -6.09 10.61
CA LEU A 79 -10.13 -6.72 11.49
C LEU A 79 -8.69 -6.37 11.10
N ALA A 80 -8.37 -6.34 9.81
CA ALA A 80 -7.05 -5.90 9.35
C ALA A 80 -6.79 -4.43 9.72
N PHE A 81 -7.77 -3.54 9.54
CA PHE A 81 -7.65 -2.14 9.94
C PHE A 81 -7.39 -2.00 11.45
N VAL A 82 -8.14 -2.72 12.27
CA VAL A 82 -7.98 -2.72 13.74
C VAL A 82 -6.65 -3.35 14.15
N LEU A 83 -6.20 -4.41 13.46
CA LEU A 83 -4.90 -5.01 13.69
C LEU A 83 -3.76 -4.03 13.38
N MET A 84 -3.89 -3.24 12.31
CA MET A 84 -2.92 -2.18 12.01
C MET A 84 -2.90 -1.12 13.11
N LEU A 85 -4.06 -0.70 13.63
CA LEU A 85 -4.14 0.16 14.80
C LEU A 85 -3.43 -0.46 16.02
N LEU A 86 -3.67 -1.74 16.30
CA LEU A 86 -3.03 -2.45 17.41
C LEU A 86 -1.51 -2.45 17.25
N ILE A 87 -1.01 -2.80 16.06
CA ILE A 87 0.42 -2.85 15.78
C ILE A 87 1.04 -1.47 15.97
N GLU A 88 0.43 -0.43 15.40
CA GLU A 88 1.03 0.90 15.38
C GLU A 88 0.83 1.70 16.67
N HIS A 89 -0.30 1.52 17.37
CA HIS A 89 -0.67 2.35 18.53
C HIS A 89 -0.48 1.65 19.88
N VAL A 90 -0.36 0.33 19.90
CA VAL A 90 -0.28 -0.43 21.16
C VAL A 90 1.02 -1.23 21.25
N LEU A 91 1.43 -1.88 20.16
CA LEU A 91 2.62 -2.75 20.17
C LEU A 91 3.93 -1.99 19.93
N LEU A 92 3.89 -0.86 19.22
CA LEU A 92 5.06 0.01 19.09
C LEU A 92 5.29 0.78 20.40
N PRO A 93 6.55 0.88 20.89
CA PRO A 93 6.88 1.65 22.09
C PRO A 93 6.37 3.10 22.00
N ASP A 94 5.98 3.71 23.14
CA ASP A 94 5.39 5.07 23.19
C ASP A 94 6.23 6.13 22.46
N ASP A 95 7.57 6.03 22.54
CA ASP A 95 8.51 6.91 21.84
C ASP A 95 8.40 6.76 20.31
N ALA A 96 8.15 5.54 19.83
CA ALA A 96 7.93 5.27 18.41
C ALA A 96 6.52 5.70 17.98
N HIS A 97 5.50 5.50 18.82
CA HIS A 97 4.11 5.87 18.53
C HIS A 97 3.93 7.38 18.35
N GLN A 98 4.48 8.19 19.26
CA GLN A 98 4.45 9.66 19.11
C GLN A 98 5.21 10.12 17.85
N MET A 99 6.30 9.42 17.52
CA MET A 99 7.04 9.67 16.30
C MET A 99 6.29 9.24 15.05
N VAL A 100 5.50 8.16 15.02
CA VAL A 100 4.69 7.81 13.83
C VAL A 100 3.50 8.76 13.62
N HIS A 101 3.24 9.72 14.51
CA HIS A 101 2.06 10.59 14.39
C HIS A 101 2.33 12.09 14.42
N ALA A 102 3.60 12.49 14.57
CA ALA A 102 3.97 13.87 14.39
C ALA A 102 3.87 14.28 12.90
N PRO A 103 3.60 15.56 12.60
CA PRO A 103 3.60 16.08 11.23
C PRO A 103 4.90 15.69 10.51
N SER A 104 4.89 15.46 9.20
CA SER A 104 6.05 14.90 8.46
C SER A 104 7.40 15.60 8.71
N GLY A 105 7.41 16.90 9.06
CA GLY A 105 8.61 17.64 9.43
C GLY A 105 9.16 17.35 10.84
N GLU A 106 8.33 16.88 11.78
CA GLU A 106 8.68 16.63 13.19
C GLU A 106 8.74 15.13 13.54
N ARG A 107 8.11 14.28 12.73
CA ARG A 107 8.09 12.80 12.76
C ARG A 107 9.49 12.19 12.96
N PHE A 108 10.54 12.90 12.52
CA PHE A 108 11.94 12.46 12.54
C PHE A 108 12.96 13.55 12.87
N ALA A 109 12.54 14.72 13.37
CA ALA A 109 13.45 15.83 13.70
C ALA A 109 14.49 15.47 14.79
N HIS A 110 14.25 14.39 15.56
CA HIS A 110 15.15 13.86 16.59
C HIS A 110 16.07 12.71 16.12
N VAL A 111 16.23 12.44 14.82
CA VAL A 111 17.14 11.40 14.30
C VAL A 111 18.62 11.68 14.62
N THR A 112 18.99 12.93 14.91
CA THR A 112 20.37 13.30 15.25
C THR A 112 20.78 12.94 16.69
N GLU A 113 19.83 12.55 17.55
CA GLU A 113 20.14 11.91 18.84
C GLU A 113 19.81 10.43 18.74
N HIS A 114 20.82 9.60 19.00
CA HIS A 114 20.77 8.16 18.88
C HIS A 114 19.52 7.56 19.55
N SER A 115 18.52 7.08 18.77
CA SER A 115 17.84 5.77 18.92
C SER A 115 16.44 5.66 18.28
N HIS A 116 15.68 6.74 18.03
CA HIS A 116 14.20 6.59 17.87
C HIS A 116 13.61 6.87 16.47
N GLY A 117 14.21 7.71 15.63
CA GLY A 117 13.66 8.01 14.31
C GLY A 117 13.85 6.90 13.25
N GLY A 118 14.57 5.83 13.53
CA GLY A 118 14.52 4.64 12.67
C GLY A 118 13.14 3.98 12.70
N VAL A 119 12.52 3.93 13.87
CA VAL A 119 11.37 3.05 14.15
C VAL A 119 10.13 3.44 13.34
N ALA A 120 9.84 4.74 13.21
CA ALA A 120 8.68 5.22 12.45
C ALA A 120 8.84 4.98 10.92
N ALA A 121 10.05 5.08 10.37
CA ALA A 121 10.32 4.77 8.97
C ALA A 121 10.22 3.26 8.71
N TYR A 122 10.71 2.45 9.66
CA TYR A 122 10.52 1.00 9.64
C TYR A 122 9.04 0.61 9.76
N ALA A 123 8.25 1.29 10.59
CA ALA A 123 6.82 1.02 10.74
C ALA A 123 6.05 1.21 9.43
N VAL A 124 6.17 2.38 8.79
CA VAL A 124 5.50 2.68 7.50
C VAL A 124 5.94 1.71 6.40
N VAL A 125 7.25 1.41 6.31
CA VAL A 125 7.77 0.44 5.33
C VAL A 125 7.24 -0.96 5.61
N THR A 126 7.17 -1.36 6.88
CA THR A 126 6.66 -2.68 7.26
C THR A 126 5.18 -2.81 6.92
N THR A 127 4.35 -1.81 7.25
CA THR A 127 2.94 -1.76 6.86
C THR A 127 2.76 -1.89 5.35
N LEU A 128 3.47 -1.05 4.58
CA LEU A 128 3.40 -1.07 3.12
C LEU A 128 3.95 -2.36 2.51
N ALA A 129 4.97 -2.98 3.12
CA ALA A 129 5.54 -4.24 2.68
C ALA A 129 4.60 -5.41 2.97
N VAL A 130 4.00 -5.47 4.16
CA VAL A 130 2.98 -6.48 4.51
C VAL A 130 1.82 -6.38 3.54
N HIS A 131 1.24 -5.19 3.35
CA HIS A 131 0.19 -5.00 2.36
C HIS A 131 0.63 -5.48 0.96
N SER A 132 1.80 -5.02 0.51
CA SER A 132 2.35 -5.37 -0.81
C SER A 132 2.54 -6.89 -1.01
N PHE A 133 2.87 -7.59 0.07
CA PHE A 133 2.98 -9.04 0.09
C PHE A 133 1.60 -9.70 0.01
N LEU A 134 0.59 -9.25 0.77
CA LEU A 134 -0.78 -9.77 0.72
C LEU A 134 -1.41 -9.59 -0.68
N ALA A 135 -1.24 -8.41 -1.29
CA ALA A 135 -1.69 -8.16 -2.65
C ALA A 135 -0.98 -9.06 -3.67
N GLY A 136 0.31 -9.31 -3.48
CA GLY A 136 1.07 -10.26 -4.28
C GLY A 136 0.56 -11.70 -4.13
N LEU A 137 0.23 -12.13 -2.91
CA LEU A 137 -0.34 -13.46 -2.65
C LEU A 137 -1.65 -13.66 -3.40
N ALA A 138 -2.55 -12.67 -3.39
CA ALA A 138 -3.82 -12.73 -4.11
C ALA A 138 -3.58 -12.90 -5.63
N LEU A 139 -2.78 -12.03 -6.25
CA LEU A 139 -2.43 -12.15 -7.68
C LEU A 139 -1.72 -13.47 -8.00
N GLY A 140 -0.89 -13.96 -7.08
CA GLY A 140 -0.18 -15.23 -7.22
C GLY A 140 -1.14 -16.42 -7.16
N ALA A 141 -2.15 -16.38 -6.30
CA ALA A 141 -3.13 -17.45 -6.11
C ALA A 141 -4.22 -17.48 -7.19
N GLU A 142 -4.48 -16.35 -7.85
CA GLU A 142 -5.53 -16.20 -8.86
C GLU A 142 -5.43 -17.23 -10.01
N PRO A 143 -6.42 -18.10 -10.20
CA PRO A 143 -6.38 -19.14 -11.22
C PRO A 143 -6.65 -18.62 -12.64
N GLU A 144 -7.48 -17.57 -12.79
CA GLU A 144 -7.93 -17.10 -14.10
C GLU A 144 -7.04 -15.98 -14.66
N LEU A 145 -6.85 -15.96 -15.99
CA LEU A 145 -6.07 -14.91 -16.62
C LEU A 145 -6.74 -13.54 -16.55
N SER A 146 -8.08 -13.50 -16.70
CA SER A 146 -8.90 -12.29 -16.56
C SER A 146 -8.72 -11.68 -15.17
N GLY A 147 -8.98 -12.46 -14.12
CA GLY A 147 -8.78 -12.04 -12.73
C GLY A 147 -7.36 -11.58 -12.47
N ALA A 148 -6.36 -12.33 -12.95
CA ALA A 148 -4.96 -11.97 -12.73
C ALA A 148 -4.59 -10.63 -13.41
N LEU A 149 -5.13 -10.35 -14.60
CA LEU A 149 -4.90 -9.09 -15.29
C LEU A 149 -5.61 -7.91 -14.59
N VAL A 150 -6.81 -8.13 -14.08
CA VAL A 150 -7.56 -7.14 -13.29
C VAL A 150 -6.79 -6.77 -12.03
N ILE A 151 -6.43 -7.77 -11.22
CA ILE A 151 -5.64 -7.58 -9.99
C ILE A 151 -4.28 -6.95 -10.33
N PHE A 152 -3.62 -7.37 -11.41
CA PHE A 152 -2.36 -6.78 -11.86
C PHE A 152 -2.49 -5.30 -12.20
N LEU A 153 -3.50 -4.91 -12.98
CA LEU A 153 -3.69 -3.51 -13.39
C LEU A 153 -3.94 -2.62 -12.17
N ALA A 154 -4.73 -3.11 -11.21
CA ALA A 154 -4.92 -2.41 -9.95
C ALA A 154 -3.64 -2.30 -9.15
N ILE A 155 -2.87 -3.40 -8.98
CA ILE A 155 -1.56 -3.38 -8.32
C ILE A 155 -0.62 -2.41 -9.01
N LEU A 156 -0.53 -2.42 -10.34
CA LEU A 156 0.34 -1.53 -11.09
C LEU A 156 -0.01 -0.05 -10.85
N ALA A 157 -1.31 0.26 -10.86
CA ALA A 157 -1.84 1.60 -10.65
C ALA A 157 -1.44 2.15 -9.27
N HIS A 158 -1.59 1.37 -8.20
CA HIS A 158 -1.29 1.84 -6.85
C HIS A 158 0.16 1.57 -6.38
N LYS A 159 0.90 0.62 -6.97
CA LYS A 159 2.28 0.29 -6.56
C LYS A 159 3.24 1.44 -6.87
N SER A 160 3.05 2.10 -8.00
CA SER A 160 3.86 3.26 -8.40
C SER A 160 3.59 4.46 -7.49
N THR A 161 2.32 4.74 -7.16
CA THR A 161 1.93 5.82 -6.23
C THR A 161 2.34 5.51 -4.79
N ALA A 162 2.27 4.25 -4.38
CA ALA A 162 2.76 3.77 -3.09
C ALA A 162 4.28 3.93 -2.97
N GLY A 163 5.02 3.52 -4.01
CA GLY A 163 6.46 3.74 -4.10
C GLY A 163 6.80 5.23 -4.00
N PHE A 164 6.08 6.07 -4.74
CA PHE A 164 6.23 7.52 -4.67
C PHE A 164 6.01 8.05 -3.24
N ALA A 165 4.90 7.70 -2.59
CA ALA A 165 4.59 8.16 -1.24
C ALA A 165 5.66 7.72 -0.22
N LEU A 166 6.14 6.47 -0.34
CA LEU A 166 7.26 5.99 0.46
C LEU A 166 8.53 6.81 0.19
N GLY A 167 8.88 7.05 -1.08
CA GLY A 167 10.04 7.85 -1.45
C GLY A 167 9.96 9.28 -0.89
N VAL A 168 8.78 9.90 -0.94
CA VAL A 168 8.52 11.22 -0.33
C VAL A 168 8.75 11.18 1.17
N SER A 169 8.20 10.18 1.85
CA SER A 169 8.40 9.98 3.29
C SER A 169 9.90 9.86 3.60
N LEU A 170 10.63 8.98 2.92
CA LEU A 170 12.07 8.80 3.15
C LEU A 170 12.89 10.09 2.93
N VAL A 171 12.53 10.91 1.94
CA VAL A 171 13.19 12.21 1.67
C VAL A 171 12.86 13.24 2.75
N ARG A 172 11.58 13.44 3.08
CA ARG A 172 11.14 14.41 4.10
C ARG A 172 11.75 14.12 5.46
N ASN A 173 11.91 12.84 5.75
CA ASN A 173 12.45 12.33 7.01
C ASN A 173 13.99 12.26 7.03
N GLN A 174 14.66 12.78 5.99
CA GLN A 174 16.11 12.86 5.86
C GLN A 174 16.83 11.52 6.11
N ILE A 175 16.20 10.40 5.73
CA ILE A 175 16.76 9.07 5.91
C ILE A 175 18.05 8.96 5.08
N PRO A 176 19.16 8.44 5.64
CA PRO A 176 20.40 8.33 4.91
C PRO A 176 20.21 7.48 3.65
N SER A 177 20.71 7.96 2.52
CA SER A 177 20.45 7.40 1.18
C SER A 177 20.61 5.87 1.11
N ARG A 178 21.66 5.31 1.74
CA ARG A 178 21.87 3.84 1.79
C ARG A 178 20.69 3.09 2.43
N LEU A 179 20.18 3.61 3.54
CA LEU A 179 19.02 3.03 4.22
C LEU A 179 17.74 3.26 3.42
N ALA A 180 17.56 4.46 2.83
CA ALA A 180 16.40 4.76 2.00
C ALA A 180 16.27 3.80 0.80
N TRP A 181 17.37 3.51 0.11
CA TRP A 181 17.40 2.52 -0.98
C TRP A 181 17.15 1.10 -0.49
N GLY A 182 17.66 0.73 0.69
CA GLY A 182 17.37 -0.58 1.31
C GLY A 182 15.90 -0.76 1.67
N LEU A 183 15.28 0.25 2.27
CA LEU A 183 13.85 0.26 2.62
C LEU A 183 12.95 0.25 1.38
N LEU A 184 13.31 1.01 0.34
CA LEU A 184 12.63 0.92 -0.95
C LEU A 184 12.76 -0.48 -1.55
N GLY A 185 13.96 -1.08 -1.49
CA GLY A 185 14.22 -2.45 -1.93
C GLY A 185 13.31 -3.46 -1.24
N LEU A 186 13.17 -3.38 0.08
CA LEU A 186 12.26 -4.23 0.85
C LEU A 186 10.80 -4.08 0.40
N PHE A 187 10.33 -2.83 0.23
CA PHE A 187 8.98 -2.54 -0.23
C PHE A 187 8.68 -3.08 -1.64
N VAL A 188 9.60 -2.90 -2.59
CA VAL A 188 9.38 -3.36 -3.97
C VAL A 188 9.51 -4.87 -4.12
N ALA A 189 10.36 -5.51 -3.30
CA ALA A 189 10.53 -6.97 -3.28
C ALA A 189 9.34 -7.72 -2.66
N ALA A 190 8.58 -7.08 -1.76
CA ALA A 190 7.44 -7.71 -1.10
C ALA A 190 6.38 -8.26 -2.06
N THR A 191 6.05 -7.53 -3.14
CA THR A 191 5.02 -8.00 -4.10
C THR A 191 5.49 -9.18 -4.96
N PRO A 192 6.70 -9.17 -5.56
CA PRO A 192 7.27 -10.36 -6.19
C PRO A 192 7.33 -11.59 -5.29
N VAL A 193 7.74 -11.42 -4.03
CA VAL A 193 7.76 -12.51 -3.06
C VAL A 193 6.34 -13.02 -2.82
N GLY A 194 5.37 -12.12 -2.65
CA GLY A 194 3.94 -12.48 -2.53
C GLY A 194 3.44 -13.25 -3.76
N ILE A 195 3.72 -12.78 -4.98
CA ILE A 195 3.28 -13.45 -6.22
C ILE A 195 3.88 -14.85 -6.32
N LEU A 196 5.17 -15.01 -5.99
CA LEU A 196 5.83 -16.29 -6.01
C LEU A 196 5.20 -17.26 -5.01
N VAL A 197 5.06 -16.83 -3.75
CA VAL A 197 4.45 -17.66 -2.69
C VAL A 197 3.00 -17.98 -3.03
N GLY A 198 2.22 -17.01 -3.51
CA GLY A 198 0.83 -17.20 -3.90
C GLY A 198 0.69 -18.17 -5.08
N THR A 199 1.61 -18.12 -6.05
CA THR A 199 1.63 -19.07 -7.18
C THR A 199 1.91 -20.49 -6.69
N LEU A 200 2.89 -20.66 -5.80
CA LEU A 200 3.22 -21.97 -5.24
C LEU A 200 2.07 -22.54 -4.40
N LEU A 201 1.43 -21.71 -3.58
CA LEU A 201 0.28 -22.13 -2.78
C LEU A 201 -0.95 -22.41 -3.65
N GLY A 202 -1.19 -21.61 -4.68
CA GLY A 202 -2.28 -21.80 -5.64
C GLY A 202 -2.13 -23.08 -6.49
N GLU A 203 -0.94 -23.68 -6.57
CA GLU A 203 -0.75 -25.00 -7.17
C GLU A 203 -1.05 -26.15 -6.21
N VAL A 204 -1.04 -25.90 -4.90
CA VAL A 204 -1.31 -26.90 -3.85
C VAL A 204 -2.76 -26.87 -3.41
N LEU A 205 -3.40 -25.70 -3.46
CA LEU A 205 -4.81 -25.51 -3.12
C LEU A 205 -5.69 -25.83 -4.33
N GLU A 206 -6.83 -26.48 -4.10
CA GLU A 206 -7.79 -26.82 -5.15
C GLU A 206 -9.18 -26.25 -4.85
N GLY A 207 -9.91 -25.87 -5.91
CA GLY A 207 -11.33 -25.51 -5.84
C GLY A 207 -11.64 -24.40 -4.83
N THR A 208 -12.47 -24.72 -3.83
CA THR A 208 -12.95 -23.75 -2.83
C THR A 208 -11.85 -23.22 -1.93
N ASP A 209 -10.81 -24.01 -1.65
CA ASP A 209 -9.75 -23.61 -0.72
C ASP A 209 -8.86 -22.52 -1.33
N GLN A 210 -8.63 -22.60 -2.65
CA GLN A 210 -7.91 -21.58 -3.41
C GLN A 210 -8.68 -20.25 -3.43
N LEU A 211 -9.98 -20.30 -3.71
CA LEU A 211 -10.83 -19.10 -3.74
C LEU A 211 -10.97 -18.47 -2.34
N MET A 212 -11.07 -19.29 -1.29
CA MET A 212 -11.11 -18.81 0.10
C MET A 212 -9.78 -18.15 0.52
N PHE A 213 -8.65 -18.73 0.09
CA PHE A 213 -7.33 -18.15 0.29
C PHE A 213 -7.24 -16.76 -0.35
N GLU A 214 -7.57 -16.66 -1.62
CA GLU A 214 -7.56 -15.39 -2.37
C GLU A 214 -8.49 -14.34 -1.73
N ALA A 215 -9.75 -14.70 -1.47
CA ALA A 215 -10.74 -13.82 -0.83
C ALA A 215 -10.25 -13.29 0.52
N THR A 216 -9.59 -14.15 1.30
CA THR A 216 -9.00 -13.77 2.60
C THR A 216 -7.92 -12.71 2.43
N PHE A 217 -6.93 -12.95 1.57
CA PHE A 217 -5.82 -12.02 1.39
C PHE A 217 -6.24 -10.71 0.75
N LEU A 218 -7.20 -10.74 -0.16
CA LEU A 218 -7.77 -9.55 -0.78
C LEU A 218 -8.54 -8.70 0.24
N SER A 219 -9.31 -9.33 1.13
CA SER A 219 -10.02 -8.65 2.24
C SER A 219 -9.04 -7.97 3.20
N LEU A 220 -8.00 -8.68 3.62
CA LEU A 220 -6.98 -8.14 4.53
C LEU A 220 -6.21 -6.99 3.87
N ALA A 221 -5.87 -7.13 2.59
CA ALA A 221 -5.19 -6.10 1.82
C ALA A 221 -6.07 -4.84 1.63
N ALA A 222 -7.38 -4.99 1.43
CA ALA A 222 -8.31 -3.87 1.40
C ALA A 222 -8.36 -3.09 2.74
N GLY A 223 -8.39 -3.81 3.87
CA GLY A 223 -8.38 -3.21 5.21
C GLY A 223 -7.09 -2.44 5.52
N THR A 224 -5.94 -3.01 5.17
CA THR A 224 -4.64 -2.32 5.30
C THR A 224 -4.54 -1.08 4.40
N PHE A 225 -5.18 -1.06 3.23
CA PHE A 225 -5.28 0.14 2.39
C PHE A 225 -6.16 1.23 2.96
N ALA A 226 -7.31 0.88 3.54
CA ALA A 226 -8.12 1.85 4.24
C ALA A 226 -7.32 2.50 5.38
N TYR A 227 -6.52 1.72 6.12
CA TYR A 227 -5.64 2.21 7.17
C TYR A 227 -4.60 3.20 6.63
N VAL A 228 -3.76 2.76 5.69
CA VAL A 228 -2.67 3.58 5.14
C VAL A 228 -3.20 4.86 4.49
N ALA A 229 -4.30 4.77 3.74
CA ALA A 229 -4.90 5.95 3.12
C ALA A 229 -5.30 6.99 4.17
N THR A 230 -5.99 6.56 5.23
CA THR A 230 -6.63 7.47 6.18
C THR A 230 -5.67 7.98 7.26
N LEU A 231 -4.90 7.09 7.88
CA LEU A 231 -4.10 7.40 9.06
C LEU A 231 -2.64 7.71 8.74
N ASP A 232 -2.05 7.08 7.71
CA ASP A 232 -0.65 7.34 7.34
C ASP A 232 -0.49 8.52 6.40
N ILE A 233 -1.39 8.67 5.42
CA ILE A 233 -1.22 9.67 4.35
C ILE A 233 -2.16 10.87 4.57
N LEU A 234 -3.48 10.65 4.65
CA LEU A 234 -4.45 11.77 4.73
C LEU A 234 -4.29 12.57 6.01
N ARG A 235 -4.14 11.91 7.16
CA ARG A 235 -3.97 12.60 8.44
C ARG A 235 -2.76 13.52 8.42
N ASP A 236 -1.61 13.04 7.96
CA ASP A 236 -0.39 13.83 7.84
C ASP A 236 -0.57 15.00 6.87
N GLU A 237 -1.09 14.73 5.67
CA GLU A 237 -1.17 15.71 4.59
C GLU A 237 -2.20 16.83 4.90
N PHE A 238 -3.28 16.55 5.63
CA PHE A 238 -4.26 17.56 6.04
C PHE A 238 -3.92 18.26 7.37
N SER A 239 -2.98 17.73 8.14
CA SER A 239 -2.45 18.38 9.35
C SER A 239 -1.53 19.57 9.00
N GLU A 240 -0.85 19.53 7.86
CA GLU A 240 -0.02 20.65 7.41
C GLU A 240 -0.85 21.87 6.94
N PRO A 241 -0.52 23.10 7.36
CA PRO A 241 -1.23 24.31 6.94
C PRO A 241 -1.17 24.56 5.42
N GLY A 242 -2.31 24.93 4.82
CA GLY A 242 -2.39 25.52 3.47
C GLY A 242 -3.03 24.65 2.37
N ARG A 243 -3.72 25.31 1.43
CA ARG A 243 -4.27 24.75 0.18
C ARG A 243 -5.09 23.45 0.31
N ARG A 244 -5.89 23.35 1.38
CA ARG A 244 -6.76 22.19 1.68
C ARG A 244 -7.65 21.78 0.51
N TRP A 245 -8.20 22.73 -0.24
CA TRP A 245 -9.01 22.44 -1.42
C TRP A 245 -8.23 21.76 -2.55
N SER A 246 -6.98 22.15 -2.79
CA SER A 246 -6.13 21.49 -3.78
C SER A 246 -5.79 20.06 -3.35
N LYS A 247 -5.42 19.86 -2.08
CA LYS A 247 -5.17 18.52 -1.51
C LYS A 247 -6.42 17.65 -1.63
N TRP A 248 -7.58 18.17 -1.24
CA TRP A 248 -8.86 17.47 -1.38
C TRP A 248 -9.19 17.11 -2.84
N SER A 249 -8.99 18.03 -3.78
CA SER A 249 -9.24 17.73 -5.21
C SER A 249 -8.32 16.64 -5.75
N LEU A 250 -7.08 16.54 -5.25
CA LEU A 250 -6.13 15.51 -5.65
C LEU A 250 -6.49 14.15 -5.04
N VAL A 251 -6.96 14.12 -3.79
CA VAL A 251 -7.54 12.90 -3.18
C VAL A 251 -8.74 12.44 -4.00
N ALA A 252 -9.67 13.34 -4.30
CA ALA A 252 -10.84 13.00 -5.11
C ALA A 252 -10.45 12.49 -6.51
N ALA A 253 -9.44 13.11 -7.14
CA ALA A 253 -8.91 12.67 -8.43
C ALA A 253 -8.26 11.28 -8.36
N GLY A 254 -7.49 10.98 -7.31
CA GLY A 254 -6.89 9.66 -7.09
C GLY A 254 -7.93 8.58 -6.85
N THR A 255 -8.96 8.87 -6.06
CA THR A 255 -10.09 7.94 -5.83
C THR A 255 -10.88 7.71 -7.11
N ALA A 256 -11.17 8.77 -7.88
CA ALA A 256 -11.85 8.65 -9.17
C ALA A 256 -11.02 7.87 -10.19
N PHE A 257 -9.69 8.05 -10.22
CA PHE A 257 -8.79 7.29 -11.07
C PHE A 257 -8.90 5.78 -10.80
N MET A 258 -8.88 5.36 -9.53
CA MET A 258 -9.11 3.96 -9.19
C MET A 258 -10.53 3.50 -9.48
N GLY A 259 -11.54 4.35 -9.27
CA GLY A 259 -12.92 4.03 -9.62
C GLY A 259 -13.13 3.79 -11.12
N VAL A 260 -12.42 4.51 -11.99
CA VAL A 260 -12.45 4.27 -13.44
C VAL A 260 -11.76 2.95 -13.80
N LEU A 261 -10.65 2.61 -13.13
CA LEU A 261 -10.01 1.30 -13.34
C LEU A 261 -10.91 0.14 -12.91
N ALA A 262 -11.69 0.32 -11.85
CA ALA A 262 -12.65 -0.68 -11.38
C ALA A 262 -13.83 -0.93 -12.35
N LEU A 263 -14.04 -0.09 -13.38
CA LEU A 263 -15.04 -0.39 -14.42
C LEU A 263 -14.65 -1.57 -15.31
N TRP A 264 -13.37 -1.90 -15.33
CA TRP A 264 -12.79 -2.99 -16.13
C TRP A 264 -12.31 -4.15 -15.26
N ALA A 265 -12.64 -4.10 -13.97
CA ALA A 265 -12.42 -5.16 -13.00
C ALA A 265 -13.58 -6.16 -13.02
#